data_AF-A0A4U7ETL7-F1
#
_entry.id   AF-A0A4U7ETL7-F1
#
_cell.length_a   1.000
_cell.length_b   1.000
_cell.length_c   1.000
_cell.angle_alpha   90.00
_cell.angle_beta   90.00
_cell.angle_gamma   90.00
#
_symmetry.space_group_name_H-M   'P 1'
#
loop_
_entity.id
_entity.type
_entity.pdbx_description
1 polymer ?
#
loop_
_entity_poly.entity_id
_entity_poly.type
_entity_poly.pdbx_seq_one_letter_code
_entity_poly.pdbx_strand_id
1 'polypeptide(L)'
;MTHELRVLERLRQGVASLLHAPLSLVGLYAERETPREQYALTLREPYPIVEAQLHRLGFVRNLVSSLKYRDYETPPETTVASWVRYPEGALASDDQLHLALYVGADRSTTDVYAHWEPSWIRHPIRHYRASDVGAENGVRRARSLFEAAGIEYAVVPAEKRIGGDAAATAEPPRR
;
A
#
# COMPACT_ATOMS: atom_id res chain seq x y z
N MET A 1 10.98 1.22 30.15
CA MET A 1 9.89 1.02 29.16
C MET A 1 10.37 0.39 27.84
N THR A 2 11.40 -0.47 27.85
CA THR A 2 12.02 -1.04 26.63
C THR A 2 11.82 -2.55 26.47
N HIS A 3 11.42 -3.24 27.54
CA HIS A 3 11.24 -4.70 27.55
C HIS A 3 9.88 -5.13 26.98
N GLU A 4 8.80 -4.41 27.31
CA GLU A 4 7.45 -4.65 26.80
C GLU A 4 7.38 -4.61 25.26
N LEU A 5 8.03 -3.61 24.65
CA LEU A 5 8.10 -3.45 23.19
C LEU A 5 8.80 -4.63 22.52
N ARG A 6 9.91 -5.12 23.10
CA ARG A 6 10.65 -6.29 22.56
C ARG A 6 9.88 -7.60 22.72
N VAL A 7 9.04 -7.74 23.75
CA VAL A 7 8.22 -8.93 23.96
C VAL A 7 7.07 -8.96 22.95
N LEU A 8 6.39 -7.82 22.75
CA LEU A 8 5.38 -7.66 21.70
C LEU A 8 5.96 -7.89 20.31
N GLU A 9 7.18 -7.44 20.04
CA GLU A 9 7.84 -7.62 18.75
C GLU A 9 8.27 -9.07 18.48
N ARG A 10 8.62 -9.84 19.52
CA ARG A 10 8.88 -11.29 19.42
C ARG A 10 7.60 -12.10 19.25
N LEU A 11 6.54 -11.74 19.98
CA LEU A 11 5.20 -12.31 19.77
C LEU A 11 4.70 -12.02 18.35
N ARG A 12 4.95 -10.80 17.85
CA ARG A 12 4.66 -10.39 16.47
C ARG A 12 5.43 -11.23 15.44
N GLN A 13 6.72 -11.50 15.67
CA GLN A 13 7.51 -12.37 14.79
C GLN A 13 7.03 -13.84 14.84
N GLY A 14 6.61 -14.34 16.01
CA GLY A 14 6.15 -15.73 16.17
C GLY A 14 4.82 -16.01 15.47
N VAL A 15 3.84 -15.11 15.61
CA VAL A 15 2.53 -15.22 14.93
C VAL A 15 2.67 -15.00 13.43
N ALA A 16 3.52 -14.06 13.00
CA ALA A 16 3.83 -13.86 11.59
C ALA A 16 4.48 -15.10 10.96
N SER A 17 5.38 -15.78 11.69
CA SER A 17 6.06 -17.00 11.22
C SER A 17 5.11 -18.19 11.04
N LEU A 18 4.09 -18.32 11.90
CA LEU A 18 3.08 -19.38 11.81
C LEU A 18 2.13 -19.20 10.61
N LEU A 19 1.85 -17.96 10.22
CA LEU A 19 1.11 -17.64 9.00
C LEU A 19 1.99 -17.68 7.74
N HIS A 20 3.31 -17.60 7.90
CA HIS A 20 4.26 -17.56 6.79
C HIS A 20 4.37 -18.89 6.02
N ALA A 21 4.17 -20.03 6.69
CA ALA A 21 4.38 -21.35 6.11
C ALA A 21 3.26 -21.80 5.12
N PRO A 22 1.96 -21.53 5.37
CA PRO A 22 0.94 -21.75 4.35
C PRO A 22 0.98 -20.70 3.22
N LEU A 23 1.42 -19.47 3.50
CA LEU A 23 1.40 -18.33 2.56
C LEU A 23 2.62 -18.27 1.62
N SER A 24 3.78 -18.81 2.02
CA SER A 24 4.97 -18.91 1.16
C SER A 24 4.86 -19.99 0.08
N LEU A 25 3.95 -20.94 0.23
CA LEU A 25 3.77 -22.07 -0.69
C LEU A 25 3.16 -21.69 -2.04
N VAL A 26 2.58 -20.48 -2.17
CA VAL A 26 1.78 -20.05 -3.32
C VAL A 26 2.53 -19.08 -4.27
N GLY A 27 3.85 -18.91 -4.13
CA GLY A 27 4.66 -18.21 -5.14
C GLY A 27 4.31 -16.73 -5.35
N LEU A 28 3.94 -16.02 -4.29
CA LEU A 28 3.47 -14.63 -4.33
C LEU A 28 4.58 -13.58 -4.13
N TYR A 29 5.84 -13.96 -4.41
CA TYR A 29 6.97 -13.03 -4.43
C TYR A 29 7.15 -12.48 -5.85
N ALA A 30 6.63 -11.29 -6.12
CA ALA A 30 6.96 -10.53 -7.32
C ALA A 30 7.30 -9.09 -6.93
N GLU A 31 8.57 -8.70 -7.09
CA GLU A 31 8.95 -7.30 -7.12
C GLU A 31 8.15 -6.62 -8.25
N ARG A 32 7.40 -5.58 -7.89
CA ARG A 32 6.59 -4.84 -8.85
C ARG A 32 6.69 -3.36 -8.57
N GLU A 33 6.72 -2.61 -9.66
CA GLU A 33 6.61 -1.17 -9.67
C GLU A 33 5.15 -0.77 -9.40
N THR A 34 4.93 0.18 -8.48
CA THR A 34 3.61 0.76 -8.23
C THR A 34 3.36 1.88 -9.23
N PRO A 35 2.38 1.73 -10.14
CA PRO A 35 2.12 2.71 -11.18
C PRO A 35 1.76 4.10 -10.65
N ARG A 36 2.16 5.12 -11.40
CA ARG A 36 1.99 6.54 -11.04
C ARG A 36 0.55 6.95 -10.83
N GLU A 37 -0.36 6.39 -11.61
CA GLU A 37 -1.81 6.63 -11.56
C GLU A 37 -2.47 6.15 -10.27
N GLN A 38 -1.80 5.27 -9.51
CA GLN A 38 -2.28 4.83 -8.20
C GLN A 38 -2.02 5.87 -7.10
N TYR A 39 -1.25 6.93 -7.35
CA TYR A 39 -1.03 7.96 -6.34
C TYR A 39 -2.37 8.58 -5.90
N ALA A 40 -2.70 8.39 -4.63
CA ALA A 40 -3.94 8.91 -4.06
C ALA A 40 -3.69 10.25 -3.38
N LEU A 41 -2.77 10.31 -2.42
CA LEU A 41 -2.58 11.48 -1.56
C LEU A 41 -1.26 11.39 -0.79
N THR A 42 -0.89 12.50 -0.16
CA THR A 42 0.21 12.60 0.80
C THR A 42 -0.35 13.07 2.14
N LEU A 43 -0.01 12.36 3.21
CA LEU A 43 -0.31 12.73 4.58
C LEU A 43 0.89 13.48 5.17
N ARG A 44 0.63 14.55 5.91
CA ARG A 44 1.66 15.27 6.69
C ARG A 44 1.90 14.62 8.05
N GLU A 45 1.98 13.30 8.03
CA GLU A 45 2.15 12.47 9.22
C GLU A 45 3.14 11.34 8.95
N PRO A 46 3.96 10.97 9.95
CA PRO A 46 4.88 9.86 9.84
C PRO A 46 4.12 8.52 9.83
N TYR A 47 4.70 7.52 9.16
CA TYR A 47 4.11 6.19 8.95
C TYR A 47 3.40 5.57 10.19
N PRO A 48 3.97 5.58 11.41
CA PRO A 48 3.31 4.95 12.57
C PRO A 48 1.95 5.57 12.92
N ILE A 49 1.78 6.87 12.69
CA ILE A 49 0.53 7.58 12.93
C ILE A 49 -0.50 7.19 11.86
N VAL A 50 -0.06 7.14 10.61
CA VAL A 50 -0.88 6.69 9.46
C VAL A 50 -1.32 5.24 9.64
N GLU A 51 -0.42 4.34 10.07
CA GLU A 51 -0.73 2.95 10.40
C GLU A 51 -1.86 2.85 11.44
N ALA A 52 -1.77 3.64 12.51
CA ALA A 52 -2.81 3.69 13.54
C ALA A 52 -4.15 4.22 13.00
N GLN A 53 -4.14 5.22 12.10
CA GLN A 53 -5.35 5.72 11.44
C GLN A 53 -5.99 4.65 10.54
N LEU A 54 -5.19 3.97 9.72
CA LEU A 54 -5.67 2.91 8.83
C LEU A 54 -6.35 1.78 9.60
N HIS A 55 -5.80 1.37 10.74
CA HIS A 55 -6.46 0.41 11.62
C HIS A 55 -7.84 0.89 12.09
N ARG A 56 -7.98 2.17 12.47
CA ARG A 56 -9.28 2.75 12.85
C ARG A 56 -10.28 2.80 11.70
N LEU A 57 -9.79 2.92 10.47
CA LEU A 57 -10.62 2.87 9.25
C LEU A 57 -10.97 1.43 8.81
N GLY A 58 -10.54 0.43 9.57
CA GLY A 58 -10.82 -0.98 9.28
C GLY A 58 -9.91 -1.60 8.23
N PHE A 59 -8.75 -1.00 7.95
CA PHE A 59 -7.72 -1.66 7.17
C PHE A 59 -7.00 -2.71 8.00
N VAL A 60 -6.62 -3.79 7.33
CA VAL A 60 -5.72 -4.82 7.85
C VAL A 60 -4.44 -4.84 7.02
N ARG A 61 -3.31 -5.12 7.66
CA ARG A 61 -2.03 -5.23 6.96
C ARG A 61 -2.05 -6.48 6.10
N ASN A 62 -1.75 -6.33 4.81
CA ASN A 62 -1.59 -7.45 3.91
C ASN A 62 -0.14 -7.95 4.00
N LEU A 63 0.06 -9.13 4.59
CA LEU A 63 1.37 -9.77 4.76
C LEU A 63 1.96 -10.28 3.43
N VAL A 64 1.15 -10.36 2.38
CA VAL A 64 1.53 -10.96 1.08
C VAL A 64 2.10 -9.91 0.12
N SER A 65 2.05 -8.62 0.45
CA SER A 65 2.57 -7.59 -0.45
C SER A 65 4.09 -7.60 -0.47
N SER A 66 4.61 -8.03 -1.61
CA SER A 66 5.96 -7.92 -2.07
C SER A 66 6.68 -6.59 -1.76
N LEU A 67 8.01 -6.61 -1.87
CA LEU A 67 8.81 -5.41 -2.02
C LEU A 67 8.33 -4.67 -3.28
N LYS A 68 7.52 -3.62 -3.11
CA LYS A 68 7.13 -2.72 -4.20
C LYS A 68 7.91 -1.43 -4.11
N TYR A 69 8.26 -0.89 -5.27
CA TYR A 69 8.95 0.39 -5.41
C TYR A 69 8.03 1.40 -6.11
N ARG A 70 8.33 2.68 -5.97
CA ARG A 70 7.62 3.73 -6.71
C ARG A 70 8.17 3.80 -8.14
N ASP A 71 7.32 4.11 -9.12
CA ASP A 71 7.68 4.32 -10.53
C ASP A 71 8.38 5.67 -10.83
N TYR A 72 9.04 6.28 -9.85
CA TYR A 72 9.71 7.56 -10.01
C TYR A 72 11.17 7.43 -9.61
N GLU A 73 12.02 8.31 -10.15
CA GLU A 73 13.46 8.29 -9.90
C GLU A 73 13.76 8.76 -8.46
N THR A 74 13.67 7.83 -7.51
CA THR A 74 13.99 8.00 -6.09
C THR A 74 14.97 6.91 -5.68
N PRO A 75 15.73 7.06 -4.58
CA PRO A 75 16.31 5.91 -3.92
C PRO A 75 15.22 4.83 -3.73
N PRO A 76 15.51 3.54 -3.93
CA PRO A 76 14.51 2.49 -3.87
C PRO A 76 13.94 2.41 -2.45
N GLU A 77 12.84 3.11 -2.21
CA GLU A 77 12.04 2.94 -1.02
C GLU A 77 11.13 1.74 -1.24
N THR A 78 11.32 0.72 -0.41
CA THR A 78 10.37 -0.39 -0.33
C THR A 78 9.07 0.12 0.30
N THR A 79 7.93 -0.30 -0.25
CA THR A 79 6.63 -0.17 0.44
C THR A 79 6.78 -0.59 1.89
N VAL A 80 6.46 0.30 2.82
CA VAL A 80 6.61 0.00 4.25
C VAL A 80 5.57 -1.03 4.68
N ALA A 81 4.39 -0.98 4.06
CA ALA A 81 3.33 -1.96 4.22
C ALA A 81 2.26 -1.80 3.13
N SER A 82 1.67 -2.90 2.70
CA SER A 82 0.36 -2.86 2.08
C SER A 82 -0.75 -3.05 3.08
N TRP A 83 -1.85 -2.37 2.81
CA TRP A 83 -3.04 -2.34 3.62
C TRP A 83 -4.23 -2.67 2.76
N VAL A 84 -5.15 -3.46 3.30
CA VAL A 84 -6.36 -3.86 2.57
C VAL A 84 -7.58 -3.59 3.43
N ARG A 85 -8.63 -3.06 2.82
CA ARG A 85 -9.95 -2.90 3.42
C ARG A 85 -11.01 -3.59 2.58
N TYR A 86 -11.86 -4.37 3.24
CA TYR A 86 -12.98 -5.09 2.65
C TYR A 86 -14.29 -4.40 3.07
N PRO A 87 -15.01 -3.69 2.18
CA PRO A 87 -16.17 -2.89 2.59
C PRO A 87 -17.29 -3.68 3.25
N GLU A 88 -17.48 -4.95 2.86
CA GLU A 88 -18.52 -5.85 3.37
C GLU A 88 -17.93 -6.90 4.33
N GLY A 89 -16.66 -6.76 4.71
CA GLY A 89 -15.91 -7.76 5.47
C GLY A 89 -15.18 -8.76 4.58
N ALA A 90 -14.17 -9.42 5.16
CA ALA A 90 -13.16 -10.20 4.44
C ALA A 90 -13.71 -11.37 3.61
N LEU A 91 -14.78 -12.03 4.09
CA LEU A 91 -15.36 -13.20 3.43
C LEU A 91 -16.52 -12.86 2.46
N ALA A 92 -17.06 -11.66 2.54
CA ALA A 92 -18.21 -11.23 1.73
C ALA A 92 -17.80 -10.32 0.56
N SER A 93 -16.76 -9.50 0.73
CA SER A 93 -16.37 -8.51 -0.29
C SER A 93 -15.72 -9.19 -1.51
N ASP A 94 -16.33 -9.07 -2.68
CA ASP A 94 -15.76 -9.55 -3.94
C ASP A 94 -14.52 -8.75 -4.38
N ASP A 95 -14.40 -7.52 -3.92
CA ASP A 95 -13.29 -6.63 -4.19
C ASP A 95 -12.75 -6.01 -2.88
N GLN A 96 -11.58 -5.41 -2.96
CA GLN A 96 -10.87 -4.82 -1.84
C GLN A 96 -10.20 -3.49 -2.22
N LEU A 97 -10.12 -2.57 -1.26
CA LEU A 97 -9.34 -1.35 -1.40
C LEU A 97 -7.94 -1.64 -0.86
N HIS A 98 -6.96 -1.61 -1.75
CA HIS A 98 -5.56 -1.82 -1.41
C HIS A 98 -4.83 -0.49 -1.36
N LEU A 99 -4.06 -0.25 -0.30
CA LEU A 99 -3.14 0.86 -0.18
C LEU A 99 -1.70 0.36 -0.08
N ALA A 100 -0.77 1.01 -0.77
CA ALA A 100 0.67 0.88 -0.53
C ALA A 100 1.17 2.18 0.08
N LEU A 101 1.93 2.07 1.18
CA LEU A 101 2.49 3.23 1.89
C LEU A 101 3.99 3.36 1.62
N TYR A 102 4.40 4.58 1.32
CA TYR A 102 5.80 4.94 1.16
C TYR A 102 6.13 6.15 2.03
N VAL A 103 7.34 6.20 2.56
CA VAL A 103 7.73 7.25 3.48
C VAL A 103 8.24 8.45 2.68
N GLY A 104 8.11 9.65 3.25
CA GLY A 104 8.70 10.85 2.66
C GLY A 104 10.20 10.94 2.94
N ALA A 105 10.90 11.81 2.21
CA ALA A 105 12.36 11.94 2.26
C ALA A 105 12.90 12.22 3.68
N ASP A 106 12.19 13.00 4.48
CA ASP A 106 12.53 13.33 5.88
C ASP A 106 11.73 12.52 6.91
N ARG A 107 10.94 11.54 6.45
CA ARG A 107 10.04 10.68 7.24
C ARG A 107 8.91 11.41 7.97
N SER A 108 8.69 12.69 7.70
CA SER A 108 7.59 13.47 8.27
C SER A 108 6.26 13.29 7.52
N THR A 109 6.33 12.75 6.30
CA THR A 109 5.18 12.53 5.42
C THR A 109 5.07 11.06 5.02
N THR A 110 3.87 10.66 4.60
CA THR A 110 3.59 9.33 4.06
C THR A 110 2.78 9.47 2.78
N ASP A 111 3.28 8.93 1.68
CA ASP A 111 2.56 8.85 0.42
C ASP A 111 1.70 7.59 0.38
N VAL A 112 0.48 7.76 -0.07
CA VAL A 112 -0.52 6.70 -0.18
C VAL A 112 -0.83 6.45 -1.65
N TYR A 113 -0.58 5.23 -2.09
CA TYR A 113 -0.99 4.74 -3.40
C TYR A 113 -2.17 3.79 -3.21
N ALA A 114 -3.20 3.88 -4.06
CA ALA A 114 -4.44 3.14 -3.91
C ALA A 114 -4.88 2.50 -5.22
N HIS A 115 -5.40 1.29 -5.12
CA HIS A 115 -6.16 0.65 -6.20
C HIS A 115 -7.33 -0.17 -5.64
N TRP A 116 -8.37 -0.31 -6.46
CA TRP A 116 -9.47 -1.23 -6.22
C TRP A 116 -9.19 -2.50 -7.01
N GLU A 117 -9.28 -3.67 -6.38
CA GLU A 117 -8.93 -4.93 -7.02
C GLU A 117 -9.79 -6.08 -6.47
N PRO A 118 -9.87 -7.22 -7.18
CA PRO A 118 -10.53 -8.40 -6.65
C PRO A 118 -9.96 -8.82 -5.30
N SER A 119 -10.85 -9.22 -4.39
CA SER A 119 -10.48 -9.77 -3.08
C SER A 119 -9.63 -11.02 -3.28
N TRP A 120 -8.42 -11.06 -2.71
CA TRP A 120 -7.58 -12.25 -2.80
C TRP A 120 -8.18 -13.44 -2.04
N ILE A 121 -9.08 -13.18 -1.08
CA ILE A 121 -9.76 -14.19 -0.28
C ILE A 121 -10.86 -14.88 -1.11
N ARG A 122 -11.70 -14.11 -1.82
CA ARG A 122 -12.81 -14.65 -2.62
C ARG A 122 -12.43 -15.00 -4.06
N HIS A 123 -11.50 -14.24 -4.63
CA HIS A 123 -11.12 -14.32 -6.05
C HIS A 123 -9.60 -14.39 -6.25
N PRO A 124 -8.88 -15.34 -5.63
CA PRO A 124 -7.41 -15.40 -5.64
C PRO A 124 -6.80 -15.43 -7.06
N ILE A 125 -7.43 -16.14 -8.00
CA ILE A 125 -6.95 -16.22 -9.39
C ILE A 125 -7.11 -14.88 -10.12
N ARG A 126 -8.25 -14.19 -9.94
CA ARG A 126 -8.48 -12.87 -10.56
C ARG A 126 -7.55 -11.82 -9.96
N HIS A 127 -7.38 -11.86 -8.65
CA HIS A 127 -6.43 -11.02 -7.92
C HIS A 127 -5.01 -11.19 -8.46
N TYR A 128 -4.52 -12.43 -8.58
CA TYR A 128 -3.17 -12.71 -9.06
C TYR A 128 -2.93 -12.25 -10.50
N ARG A 129 -3.92 -12.39 -11.39
CA ARG A 129 -3.83 -11.93 -12.78
C ARG A 129 -3.72 -10.42 -12.91
N ALA A 130 -4.14 -9.67 -11.88
CA ALA A 130 -4.11 -8.20 -11.85
C ALA A 130 -4.82 -7.54 -13.05
N SER A 131 -5.76 -8.26 -13.70
CA SER A 131 -6.47 -7.78 -14.90
C SER A 131 -7.56 -6.76 -14.57
N ASP A 132 -8.07 -6.80 -13.34
CA ASP A 132 -9.23 -6.02 -12.87
C ASP A 132 -8.81 -4.98 -11.82
N VAL A 133 -7.59 -4.43 -11.93
CA VAL A 133 -7.05 -3.42 -11.01
C VAL A 133 -7.44 -2.03 -11.48
N GLY A 134 -8.27 -1.34 -10.70
CA GLY A 134 -8.76 0.01 -10.97
C GLY A 134 -8.08 1.07 -10.11
N ALA A 135 -7.07 1.75 -10.65
CA ALA A 135 -6.36 2.85 -9.97
C ALA A 135 -7.29 4.02 -9.65
N GLU A 136 -8.03 4.53 -10.65
CA GLU A 136 -8.94 5.67 -10.48
C GLU A 136 -9.99 5.42 -9.38
N ASN A 137 -10.60 4.23 -9.40
CA ASN A 137 -11.60 3.83 -8.39
C ASN A 137 -10.96 3.69 -7.00
N GLY A 138 -9.75 3.14 -6.92
CA GLY A 138 -8.98 3.06 -5.67
C GLY A 138 -8.67 4.43 -5.09
N VAL A 139 -8.13 5.34 -5.90
CA VAL A 139 -7.82 6.72 -5.51
C VAL A 139 -9.06 7.45 -5.00
N ARG A 140 -10.16 7.40 -5.77
CA ARG A 140 -11.43 8.03 -5.37
C ARG A 140 -11.94 7.49 -4.04
N ARG A 141 -11.94 6.16 -3.86
CA ARG A 141 -12.40 5.51 -2.62
C ARG A 141 -11.51 5.82 -1.43
N ALA A 142 -10.19 5.84 -1.61
CA ALA A 142 -9.24 6.21 -0.58
C ALA A 142 -9.49 7.66 -0.11
N ARG A 143 -9.55 8.62 -1.05
CA ARG A 143 -9.83 10.02 -0.71
C ARG A 143 -11.16 10.19 -0.01
N SER A 144 -12.24 9.62 -0.55
CA SER A 144 -13.58 9.70 0.07
C SER A 144 -13.59 9.14 1.50
N LEU A 145 -12.86 8.05 1.76
CA LEU A 145 -12.75 7.45 3.08
C LEU A 145 -11.98 8.34 4.06
N PHE A 146 -10.90 8.97 3.61
CA PHE A 146 -10.10 9.87 4.43
C PHE A 146 -10.87 11.18 4.74
N GLU A 147 -11.58 11.73 3.76
CA GLU A 147 -12.45 12.90 3.93
C GLU A 147 -13.57 12.62 4.93
N ALA A 148 -14.26 11.49 4.79
CA ALA A 148 -15.32 11.08 5.72
C ALA A 148 -14.81 10.88 7.16
N ALA A 149 -13.52 10.56 7.32
CA ALA A 149 -12.87 10.41 8.61
C ALA A 149 -12.24 11.71 9.15
N GLY A 150 -12.32 12.82 8.41
CA GLY A 150 -11.70 14.09 8.78
C GLY A 150 -10.17 14.05 8.78
N ILE A 151 -9.55 13.16 8.00
CA ILE A 151 -8.10 13.08 7.88
C ILE A 151 -7.65 14.05 6.80
N GLU A 152 -6.85 15.04 7.19
CA GLU A 152 -6.29 16.02 6.27
C GLU A 152 -5.21 15.41 5.39
N TYR A 153 -5.23 15.73 4.11
CA TYR A 153 -4.23 15.28 3.15
C TYR A 153 -3.97 16.34 2.08
N ALA A 154 -2.85 16.19 1.37
CA ALA A 154 -2.54 16.96 0.18
C ALA A 154 -2.54 16.07 -1.06
N VAL A 155 -2.97 16.61 -2.20
CA VAL A 155 -2.73 16.01 -3.51
C VAL A 155 -1.53 16.72 -4.13
N VAL A 156 -0.37 16.09 -4.06
CA VAL A 156 0.87 16.66 -4.57
C VAL A 156 0.93 16.46 -6.09
N PRO A 157 1.18 17.53 -6.89
CA PRO A 157 1.42 17.43 -8.33
C PRO A 157 2.58 16.49 -8.64
N ALA A 158 2.55 15.79 -9.78
CA ALA A 158 3.53 14.74 -10.09
C ALA A 158 4.98 15.24 -10.05
N GLU A 159 5.21 16.48 -10.48
CA GLU A 159 6.52 17.14 -10.57
C GLU A 159 7.08 17.48 -9.19
N LYS A 160 6.21 17.58 -8.18
CA LYS A 160 6.56 17.89 -6.79
C LYS A 160 6.62 16.65 -5.89
N ARG A 161 6.23 15.48 -6.42
CA ARG A 161 6.39 14.21 -5.69
C ARG A 161 7.89 13.89 -5.63
N ILE A 162 8.29 13.15 -4.59
CA ILE A 162 9.66 12.66 -4.47
C ILE A 162 9.97 11.84 -5.74
N GLY A 163 10.99 12.27 -6.49
CA GLY A 163 11.37 11.71 -7.79
C GLY A 163 10.75 12.36 -9.03
N GLY A 164 10.16 13.55 -8.89
CA GLY A 164 9.53 14.30 -9.99
C GLY A 164 10.51 14.77 -11.08
N ASP A 165 10.24 14.33 -12.32
CA ASP A 165 10.73 14.83 -13.63
C ASP A 165 12.20 14.71 -14.02
N ALA A 166 12.78 13.51 -13.95
CA ALA A 166 13.88 13.14 -14.84
C ALA A 166 13.50 12.15 -15.96
N ALA A 167 12.30 11.54 -15.91
CA ALA A 167 11.88 10.51 -16.88
C ALA A 167 10.81 10.95 -17.90
N ALA A 168 10.24 12.16 -17.82
CA ALA A 168 9.22 12.60 -18.79
C ALA A 168 9.76 12.80 -20.22
N THR A 169 11.08 12.74 -20.43
CA THR A 169 11.75 12.96 -21.72
C THR A 169 12.50 11.73 -22.27
N ALA A 170 12.53 10.60 -21.57
CA ALA A 170 13.20 9.40 -22.06
C ALA A 170 12.21 8.52 -22.83
N GLU A 171 12.30 8.52 -24.16
CA GLU A 171 11.63 7.51 -25.00
C GLU A 171 11.94 6.10 -24.47
N PRO A 172 10.97 5.17 -24.49
CA PRO A 172 11.24 3.79 -24.11
C PRO A 172 12.31 3.18 -25.04
N PRO A 173 13.26 2.40 -24.51
CA PRO A 173 14.29 1.78 -25.34
C PRO A 173 13.63 0.88 -26.38
N ARG A 174 13.84 1.21 -27.65
CA ARG A 174 13.48 0.35 -28.78
C ARG A 174 14.31 -0.93 -28.66
N ARG A 175 13.62 -2.05 -28.46
CA ARG A 175 14.20 -3.40 -28.57
C ARG A 175 14.49 -3.74 -30.02
#